data_AF-A0AAE1QU56-F1
#
_entry.id   AF-A0AAE1QU56-F1
#
_cell.length_a   1.000
_cell.length_b   1.000
_cell.length_c   1.000
_cell.angle_alpha   90.00
_cell.angle_beta   90.00
_cell.angle_gamma   90.00
#
_symmetry.space_group_name_H-M   'P 1'
#
loop_
_entity.id
_entity.type
_entity.pdbx_description
1 polymer ?
#
loop_
_entity_poly.entity_id
_entity_poly.type
_entity_poly.pdbx_seq_one_letter_code
_entity_poly.pdbx_strand_id
1 'polypeptide(L)'
;MKQKSYWYPIETSHHNFVGEKMERADLKLLGTKESIFTQRIVWALKLKGVYYEFIEQDFISRISPLLVELNPVYKKVPVIVHCGKPLCESLVTLEYIEETWPLNPLLPVDPFDRASTRFWARFIDGKFYEAATKSFFSSGETKAEGVESVAEGLQLLEGQIIGKKFFGGETIGYLDIVVGWIAYWFQYIEEVGEFKAMDSRKYPHLHAWINNFIQVPVIQESLPKPDAVRAVFKGFKDAALAGAN
;
A
#
# COMPACT_ATOMS: atom_id res chain seq x y z
N MET A 1 -11.98 61.96 -44.35
CA MET A 1 -11.11 61.03 -45.10
C MET A 1 -10.32 60.17 -44.10
N LYS A 2 -10.50 58.85 -44.19
CA LYS A 2 -9.69 57.73 -43.65
C LYS A 2 -9.48 57.64 -42.13
N GLN A 3 -10.44 57.01 -41.45
CA GLN A 3 -10.23 56.31 -40.18
C GLN A 3 -9.63 54.93 -40.50
N LYS A 4 -8.37 54.67 -40.12
CA LYS A 4 -7.71 53.37 -40.31
C LYS A 4 -8.05 52.47 -39.13
N SER A 5 -8.96 51.52 -39.34
CA SER A 5 -9.19 50.38 -38.46
C SER A 5 -8.02 49.40 -38.59
N TYR A 6 -7.24 49.21 -37.53
CA TYR A 6 -6.24 48.14 -37.47
C TYR A 6 -6.94 46.83 -37.11
N TRP A 7 -7.31 46.07 -38.13
CA TRP A 7 -7.65 44.65 -38.02
C TRP A 7 -6.34 43.86 -38.01
N TYR A 8 -6.03 43.19 -36.90
CA TYR A 8 -5.04 42.11 -36.88
C TYR A 8 -5.78 40.79 -37.22
N PRO A 9 -5.29 39.99 -38.18
CA PRO A 9 -5.75 38.62 -38.33
C PRO A 9 -5.30 37.82 -37.11
N ILE A 10 -6.25 37.22 -36.39
CA ILE A 10 -5.96 36.13 -35.47
C ILE A 10 -5.63 34.93 -36.37
N GLU A 11 -4.34 34.67 -36.59
CA GLU A 11 -3.91 33.39 -37.13
C GLU A 11 -4.30 32.32 -36.12
N THR A 12 -5.32 31.54 -36.49
CA THR A 12 -5.67 30.28 -35.85
C THR A 12 -4.51 29.31 -36.07
N SER A 13 -3.51 29.37 -35.18
CA SER A 13 -2.58 28.26 -35.04
C SER A 13 -3.35 27.11 -34.37
N HIS A 14 -3.87 26.21 -35.21
CA HIS A 14 -4.22 24.87 -34.79
C HIS A 14 -2.92 24.19 -34.33
N HIS A 15 -2.56 24.42 -33.07
CA HIS A 15 -1.57 23.62 -32.38
C HIS A 15 -2.15 22.21 -32.28
N ASN A 16 -1.60 21.34 -33.12
CA ASN A 16 -1.88 19.92 -33.20
C ASN A 16 -1.73 19.28 -31.82
N PHE A 17 -2.86 19.10 -31.12
CA PHE A 17 -2.99 18.39 -29.84
C PHE A 17 -2.93 16.86 -30.03
N VAL A 18 -2.02 16.39 -30.90
CA VAL A 18 -1.87 14.97 -31.27
C VAL A 18 -0.37 14.62 -31.44
N GLY A 19 0.53 15.47 -30.94
CA GLY A 19 1.96 15.44 -31.29
C GLY A 19 2.96 15.20 -30.16
N GLU A 20 2.55 15.20 -28.89
CA GLU A 20 3.42 14.79 -27.80
C GLU A 20 2.97 13.42 -27.33
N LYS A 21 3.65 12.40 -27.86
CA LYS A 21 3.76 11.10 -27.22
C LYS A 21 4.11 11.35 -25.76
N MET A 22 3.13 11.17 -24.90
CA MET A 22 3.27 10.89 -23.47
C MET A 22 4.60 10.15 -23.26
N GLU A 23 5.61 10.86 -22.77
CA GLU A 23 6.86 10.24 -22.33
C GLU A 23 6.45 9.07 -21.45
N ARG A 24 7.01 7.88 -21.71
CA ARG A 24 6.83 6.73 -20.81
C ARG A 24 7.02 7.25 -19.40
N ALA A 25 6.08 6.95 -18.51
CA ALA A 25 6.16 7.39 -17.12
C ALA A 25 7.59 7.20 -16.60
N ASP A 26 8.26 8.28 -16.22
CA ASP A 26 9.60 8.26 -15.63
C ASP A 26 9.63 7.51 -14.29
N LEU A 27 8.47 7.02 -13.84
CA LEU A 27 8.24 6.21 -12.67
C LEU A 27 7.88 4.76 -13.06
N LYS A 28 8.69 3.83 -12.56
CA LYS A 28 8.43 2.38 -12.61
C LYS A 28 8.20 1.86 -11.20
N LEU A 29 7.31 0.90 -11.04
CA LEU A 29 7.08 0.15 -9.80
C LEU A 29 7.36 -1.32 -10.05
N LEU A 30 8.44 -1.84 -9.49
CA LEU A 30 8.69 -3.27 -9.42
C LEU A 30 7.96 -3.83 -8.21
N GLY A 31 7.13 -4.83 -8.43
CA GLY A 31 6.38 -5.45 -7.36
C GLY A 31 5.57 -6.65 -7.81
N THR A 32 4.79 -7.17 -6.88
CA THR A 32 3.82 -8.25 -7.11
C THR A 32 2.46 -7.82 -6.63
N LYS A 33 1.40 -8.22 -7.35
CA LYS A 33 0.01 -7.84 -7.00
C LYS A 33 -0.45 -8.40 -5.65
N GLU A 34 0.10 -9.53 -5.24
CA GLU A 34 -0.25 -10.21 -3.99
C GLU A 34 0.47 -9.62 -2.78
N SER A 35 1.52 -8.81 -2.97
CA SER A 35 2.29 -8.22 -1.87
C SER A 35 1.55 -7.06 -1.19
N ILE A 36 1.37 -7.19 0.12
CA ILE A 36 0.80 -6.12 0.96
C ILE A 36 1.60 -4.82 0.88
N PHE A 37 2.91 -4.90 0.70
CA PHE A 37 3.81 -3.74 0.65
C PHE A 37 3.77 -3.06 -0.72
N THR A 38 3.65 -3.84 -1.80
CA THR A 38 3.49 -3.30 -3.15
C THR A 38 2.18 -2.54 -3.27
N GLN A 39 1.10 -3.08 -2.71
CA GLN A 39 -0.23 -2.48 -2.82
C GLN A 39 -0.32 -1.12 -2.14
N ARG A 40 0.47 -0.87 -1.08
CA ARG A 40 0.61 0.48 -0.51
C ARG A 40 1.00 1.52 -1.56
N ILE A 41 1.99 1.18 -2.38
CA ILE A 41 2.52 2.08 -3.41
C ILE A 41 1.53 2.22 -4.55
N VAL A 42 0.90 1.12 -4.97
CA VAL A 42 -0.18 1.15 -5.98
C VAL A 42 -1.30 2.08 -5.55
N TRP A 43 -1.81 1.94 -4.32
CA TRP A 43 -2.88 2.79 -3.80
C TRP A 43 -2.47 4.25 -3.70
N ALA A 44 -1.28 4.54 -3.17
CA ALA A 44 -0.79 5.91 -3.06
C ALA A 44 -0.66 6.61 -4.42
N LEU A 45 -0.06 5.95 -5.41
CA LEU A 45 0.08 6.49 -6.76
C LEU A 45 -1.28 6.72 -7.43
N LYS A 46 -2.22 5.77 -7.30
CA LYS A 46 -3.58 5.91 -7.82
C LYS A 46 -4.36 7.05 -7.16
N LEU A 47 -4.30 7.18 -5.84
CA LEU A 47 -4.97 8.27 -5.09
C LEU A 47 -4.41 9.65 -5.46
N LYS A 48 -3.12 9.71 -5.81
CA LYS A 48 -2.48 10.94 -6.29
C LYS A 48 -2.59 11.18 -7.79
N GLY A 49 -3.20 10.26 -8.55
CA GLY A 49 -3.34 10.37 -9.99
C GLY A 49 -1.99 10.29 -10.75
N VAL A 50 -0.99 9.62 -10.17
CA VAL A 50 0.35 9.50 -10.75
C VAL A 50 0.40 8.26 -11.64
N TYR A 51 0.78 8.45 -12.90
CA TYR A 51 1.01 7.35 -13.84
C TYR A 51 2.37 6.67 -13.57
N TYR A 52 2.40 5.35 -13.71
CA TYR A 52 3.60 4.54 -13.54
C TYR A 52 3.53 3.28 -14.40
N GLU A 53 4.70 2.75 -14.77
CA GLU A 53 4.82 1.42 -15.36
C GLU A 53 4.94 0.37 -14.23
N PHE A 54 4.05 -0.62 -14.19
CA PHE A 54 4.15 -1.73 -13.24
C PHE A 54 4.94 -2.88 -13.84
N ILE A 55 6.06 -3.24 -13.22
CA ILE A 55 6.93 -4.33 -13.65
C ILE A 55 6.71 -5.50 -12.68
N GLU A 56 5.80 -6.39 -13.06
CA GLU A 56 5.46 -7.59 -12.29
C GLU A 56 6.70 -8.45 -12.07
N GLN A 57 6.98 -8.78 -10.82
CA GLN A 57 7.98 -9.77 -10.42
C GLN A 57 7.29 -11.11 -10.18
N ASP A 58 8.01 -12.20 -10.40
CA ASP A 58 7.53 -13.51 -10.00
C ASP A 58 7.69 -13.67 -8.48
N PHE A 59 6.56 -13.89 -7.81
CA PHE A 59 6.49 -14.08 -6.36
C PHE A 59 7.19 -15.37 -5.89
N ILE A 60 7.25 -16.39 -6.75
CA ILE A 60 7.66 -17.75 -6.41
C ILE A 60 9.18 -17.94 -6.58
N SER A 61 9.77 -17.40 -7.66
CA SER A 61 11.23 -17.46 -7.86
C SER A 61 12.04 -16.56 -6.91
N ARG A 62 11.33 -15.78 -6.07
CA ARG A 62 11.80 -14.97 -4.92
C ARG A 62 12.83 -13.88 -5.22
N ILE A 63 13.62 -13.95 -6.30
CA ILE A 63 14.66 -12.96 -6.62
C ILE A 63 14.95 -12.94 -8.14
N SER A 64 14.51 -11.88 -8.85
CA SER A 64 14.94 -11.64 -10.24
C SER A 64 16.30 -10.90 -10.28
N PRO A 65 17.12 -11.06 -11.34
CA PRO A 65 18.37 -10.29 -11.47
C PRO A 65 18.15 -8.77 -11.38
N LEU A 66 17.05 -8.28 -11.96
CA LEU A 66 16.67 -6.87 -11.91
C LEU A 66 16.36 -6.42 -10.47
N LEU A 67 15.69 -7.25 -9.66
CA LEU A 67 15.43 -6.92 -8.26
C LEU A 67 16.73 -6.85 -7.43
N VAL A 68 17.69 -7.73 -7.70
CA VAL A 68 19.00 -7.70 -7.03
C VAL A 68 19.77 -6.44 -7.41
N GLU A 69 19.73 -6.04 -8.68
CA GLU A 69 20.38 -4.82 -9.16
C GLU A 69 19.79 -3.58 -8.49
N LEU A 70 18.47 -3.46 -8.42
CA LEU A 70 17.79 -2.27 -7.92
C LEU A 70 17.66 -2.22 -6.39
N ASN A 71 17.65 -3.38 -5.71
CA ASN A 71 17.63 -3.50 -4.25
C ASN A 71 18.67 -4.54 -3.77
N PRO A 72 19.97 -4.23 -3.86
CA PRO A 72 21.02 -5.18 -3.49
C PRO A 72 21.04 -5.49 -1.98
N VAL A 73 20.54 -4.59 -1.15
CA VAL A 73 20.51 -4.73 0.32
C VAL A 73 19.49 -5.80 0.72
N TYR A 74 18.21 -5.56 0.44
CA TYR A 74 17.13 -6.41 0.95
C TYR A 74 16.61 -7.40 -0.08
N LYS A 75 16.78 -7.14 -1.38
CA LYS A 75 16.31 -7.99 -2.48
C LYS A 75 14.79 -8.26 -2.37
N LYS A 76 14.04 -7.23 -1.97
CA LYS A 76 12.59 -7.27 -1.71
C LYS A 76 11.86 -6.21 -2.52
N VAL A 77 10.62 -6.54 -2.87
CA VAL A 77 9.64 -5.59 -3.41
C VAL A 77 8.85 -4.90 -2.29
N PRO A 78 8.28 -3.70 -2.51
CA PRO A 78 8.35 -2.91 -3.74
C PRO A 78 9.68 -2.17 -3.92
N VAL A 79 10.01 -1.88 -5.18
CA VAL A 79 11.05 -0.92 -5.56
C VAL A 79 10.46 0.04 -6.57
N ILE A 80 10.51 1.35 -6.32
CA ILE A 80 10.22 2.34 -7.35
C ILE A 80 11.52 2.74 -8.05
N VAL A 81 11.44 3.06 -9.34
CA VAL A 81 12.54 3.69 -10.08
C VAL A 81 11.99 4.97 -10.68
N HIS A 82 12.40 6.12 -10.15
CA HIS A 82 11.98 7.43 -10.61
C HIS A 82 13.17 8.17 -11.23
N CYS A 83 13.06 8.58 -12.49
CA CYS A 83 14.16 9.21 -13.26
C CYS A 83 15.46 8.36 -13.19
N GLY A 84 15.33 7.04 -13.31
CA GLY A 84 16.45 6.10 -13.27
C GLY A 84 17.04 5.83 -11.87
N LYS A 85 16.49 6.40 -10.80
CA LYS A 85 16.98 6.22 -9.42
C LYS A 85 16.08 5.26 -8.64
N PRO A 86 16.60 4.12 -8.16
CA PRO A 86 15.80 3.19 -7.35
C PRO A 86 15.58 3.73 -5.93
N LEU A 87 14.39 3.47 -5.37
CA LEU A 87 14.06 3.68 -3.97
C LEU A 87 13.30 2.45 -3.44
N CYS A 88 13.71 1.99 -2.26
CA CYS A 88 13.20 0.78 -1.61
C CYS A 88 12.48 1.14 -0.29
N GLU A 89 11.94 0.12 0.38
CA GLU A 89 11.17 0.23 1.62
C GLU A 89 9.83 0.96 1.44
N SER A 90 8.73 0.26 1.72
CA SER A 90 7.39 0.78 1.37
C SER A 90 7.04 2.08 2.10
N LEU A 91 7.36 2.22 3.40
CA LEU A 91 7.07 3.46 4.15
C LEU A 91 7.95 4.64 3.69
N VAL A 92 9.22 4.38 3.38
CA VAL A 92 10.14 5.40 2.83
C VAL A 92 9.66 5.86 1.47
N THR A 93 9.24 4.91 0.63
CA THR A 93 8.68 5.19 -0.69
C THR A 93 7.36 5.96 -0.60
N LEU A 94 6.50 5.67 0.38
CA LEU A 94 5.28 6.44 0.62
C LEU A 94 5.56 7.90 0.99
N GLU A 95 6.55 8.16 1.85
CA GLU A 95 6.96 9.53 2.18
C GLU A 95 7.50 10.26 0.94
N TYR A 96 8.33 9.58 0.14
CA TYR A 96 8.81 10.13 -1.13
C TYR A 96 7.67 10.50 -2.08
N ILE A 97 6.65 9.64 -2.20
CA ILE A 97 5.46 9.90 -3.02
C ILE A 97 4.68 11.11 -2.49
N GLU A 98 4.52 11.23 -1.16
CA GLU A 98 3.86 12.36 -0.53
C GLU A 98 4.57 13.69 -0.79
N GLU A 99 5.91 13.69 -0.74
CA GLU A 99 6.73 14.88 -0.96
C GLU A 99 6.87 15.25 -2.45
N THR A 100 6.91 14.25 -3.34
CA THR A 100 7.12 14.46 -4.79
C THR A 100 5.84 14.92 -5.49
N TRP A 101 4.67 14.41 -5.07
CA TRP A 101 3.37 14.76 -5.64
C TRP A 101 2.44 15.29 -4.53
N PRO A 102 2.54 16.60 -4.19
CA PRO A 102 1.86 17.17 -3.02
C PRO A 102 0.35 17.38 -3.20
N LEU A 103 -0.17 17.22 -4.42
CA LEU A 103 -1.60 17.24 -4.67
C LEU A 103 -2.26 16.00 -4.04
N ASN A 104 -3.46 16.18 -3.48
CA ASN A 104 -4.17 15.17 -2.69
C ASN A 104 -3.29 14.63 -1.54
N PRO A 105 -3.02 15.45 -0.50
CA PRO A 105 -2.14 15.06 0.60
C PRO A 105 -2.73 13.86 1.35
N LEU A 106 -1.88 12.86 1.61
CA LEU A 106 -2.24 11.68 2.39
C LEU A 106 -1.90 11.86 3.87
N LEU A 107 -0.94 12.74 4.17
CA LEU A 107 -0.58 13.11 5.53
C LEU A 107 -1.34 14.36 5.98
N PRO A 108 -1.61 14.50 7.29
CA PRO A 108 -2.09 15.75 7.87
C PRO A 108 -1.13 16.91 7.59
N VAL A 109 -1.65 18.14 7.67
CA VAL A 109 -0.83 19.37 7.60
C VAL A 109 -0.13 19.63 8.93
N ASP A 110 -0.82 19.37 10.05
CA ASP A 110 -0.27 19.62 11.38
C ASP A 110 0.94 18.71 11.68
N PRO A 111 2.08 19.27 12.14
CA PRO A 111 3.29 18.49 12.41
C PRO A 111 3.11 17.38 13.46
N PHE A 112 2.32 17.61 14.50
CA PHE A 112 2.07 16.61 15.54
C PHE A 112 1.24 15.46 14.98
N ASP A 113 0.18 15.76 14.22
CA ASP A 113 -0.65 14.74 13.59
C ASP A 113 0.12 13.93 12.54
N ARG A 114 1.06 14.56 11.80
CA ARG A 114 2.00 13.85 10.92
C ARG A 114 2.88 12.89 11.70
N ALA A 115 3.45 13.33 12.83
CA ALA A 115 4.29 12.49 13.67
C ALA A 115 3.50 11.32 14.29
N SER A 116 2.28 11.59 14.76
CA SER A 116 1.33 10.58 15.25
C SER A 116 1.01 9.54 14.18
N THR A 117 0.72 9.98 12.95
CA THR A 117 0.47 9.09 11.80
C THR A 117 1.66 8.17 11.53
N ARG A 118 2.88 8.71 11.55
CA ARG A 118 4.12 7.93 11.36
C ARG A 118 4.40 6.96 12.51
N PHE A 119 4.07 7.34 13.75
CA PHE A 119 4.14 6.44 14.89
C PHE A 119 3.25 5.21 14.68
N TRP A 120 2.00 5.41 14.29
CA TRP A 120 1.08 4.31 14.02
C TRP A 120 1.51 3.47 12.83
N ALA A 121 2.02 4.07 11.75
CA ALA A 121 2.57 3.32 10.63
C ALA A 121 3.75 2.42 11.07
N ARG A 122 4.64 2.94 11.93
CA ARG A 122 5.74 2.15 12.52
C ARG A 122 5.23 1.05 13.46
N PHE A 123 4.17 1.32 14.23
CA PHE A 123 3.54 0.30 15.06
C PHE A 123 2.99 -0.87 14.23
N ILE A 124 2.36 -0.56 13.09
CA ILE A 124 1.85 -1.58 12.15
C ILE A 124 2.99 -2.42 11.57
N ASP A 125 4.04 -1.80 11.04
CA ASP A 125 5.15 -2.51 10.39
C ASP A 125 6.11 -3.20 11.37
N GLY A 126 6.11 -2.77 12.63
CA GLY A 126 6.84 -3.41 13.72
C GLY A 126 5.95 -4.37 14.50
N LYS A 127 5.51 -3.93 15.69
CA LYS A 127 4.85 -4.78 16.69
C LYS A 127 3.67 -5.58 16.13
N PHE A 128 2.79 -4.97 15.34
CA PHE A 128 1.62 -5.68 14.81
C PHE A 128 2.00 -6.73 13.76
N TYR A 129 2.85 -6.37 12.78
CA TYR A 129 3.30 -7.29 11.74
C TYR A 129 4.11 -8.45 12.31
N GLU A 130 4.97 -8.20 13.30
CA GLU A 130 5.71 -9.24 14.02
C GLU A 130 4.78 -10.20 14.75
N ALA A 131 3.75 -9.67 15.45
CA ALA A 131 2.75 -10.49 16.11
C ALA A 131 1.97 -11.38 15.11
N ALA A 132 1.52 -10.80 13.99
CA ALA A 132 0.83 -11.55 12.94
C ALA A 132 1.72 -12.64 12.31
N THR A 133 3.00 -12.33 12.10
CA THR A 133 4.01 -13.29 11.63
C THR A 133 4.18 -14.43 12.64
N LYS A 134 4.31 -14.11 13.93
CA LYS A 134 4.42 -15.09 15.02
C LYS A 134 3.19 -16.00 15.07
N SER A 135 1.97 -15.45 15.00
CA SER A 135 0.73 -16.22 14.96
C SER A 135 0.64 -17.16 13.74
N PHE A 136 1.18 -16.72 12.61
CA PHE A 136 1.08 -17.43 11.34
C PHE A 136 2.07 -18.61 11.23
N PHE A 137 3.34 -18.39 11.59
CA PHE A 137 4.41 -19.37 11.38
C PHE A 137 4.70 -20.28 12.58
N SER A 138 4.21 -19.95 13.77
CA SER A 138 4.53 -20.70 15.00
C SER A 138 3.46 -21.76 15.34
N SER A 139 3.74 -22.58 16.34
CA SER A 139 2.80 -23.54 16.94
C SER A 139 2.81 -23.42 18.48
N GLY A 140 1.87 -24.08 19.15
CA GLY A 140 1.80 -24.15 20.61
C GLY A 140 1.70 -22.79 21.31
N GLU A 141 2.43 -22.64 22.41
CA GLU A 141 2.46 -21.43 23.25
C GLU A 141 2.93 -20.19 22.48
N THR A 142 3.98 -20.30 21.67
CA THR A 142 4.49 -19.21 20.82
C THR A 142 3.40 -18.67 19.89
N LYS A 143 2.58 -19.55 19.30
CA LYS A 143 1.45 -19.13 18.48
C LYS A 143 0.40 -18.38 19.31
N ALA A 144 0.05 -18.92 20.49
CA ALA A 144 -0.94 -18.30 21.38
C ALA A 144 -0.52 -16.88 21.80
N GLU A 145 0.74 -16.67 22.18
CA GLU A 145 1.30 -15.35 22.51
C GLU A 145 1.22 -14.38 21.32
N GLY A 146 1.48 -14.87 20.10
CA GLY A 146 1.31 -14.07 18.89
C GLY A 146 -0.13 -13.63 18.70
N VAL A 147 -1.09 -14.55 18.84
CA VAL A 147 -2.53 -14.27 18.67
C VAL A 147 -3.02 -13.25 19.71
N GLU A 148 -2.55 -13.36 20.96
CA GLU A 148 -2.82 -12.38 22.00
C GLU A 148 -2.26 -10.99 21.63
N SER A 149 -1.00 -10.93 21.19
CA SER A 149 -0.37 -9.68 20.76
C SER A 149 -1.07 -9.03 19.55
N VAL A 150 -1.58 -9.84 18.62
CA VAL A 150 -2.44 -9.37 17.52
C VAL A 150 -3.74 -8.79 18.06
N ALA A 151 -4.39 -9.46 19.01
CA ALA A 151 -5.63 -8.98 19.61
C ALA A 151 -5.43 -7.65 20.38
N GLU A 152 -4.32 -7.49 21.09
CA GLU A 152 -3.93 -6.19 21.68
C GLU A 152 -3.79 -5.11 20.60
N GLY A 153 -3.12 -5.43 19.50
CA GLY A 153 -2.94 -4.48 18.41
C GLY A 153 -4.23 -4.08 17.73
N LEU A 154 -5.15 -5.04 17.50
CA LEU A 154 -6.49 -4.75 16.98
C LEU A 154 -7.29 -3.87 17.95
N GLN A 155 -7.15 -4.07 19.26
CA GLN A 155 -7.80 -3.23 20.28
C GLN A 155 -7.28 -1.79 20.25
N LEU A 156 -5.98 -1.59 20.03
CA LEU A 156 -5.39 -0.26 19.88
C LEU A 156 -5.91 0.44 18.60
N LEU A 157 -5.96 -0.29 17.48
CA LEU A 157 -6.47 0.24 16.21
C LEU A 157 -7.95 0.57 16.27
N GLU A 158 -8.76 -0.26 16.93
CA GLU A 158 -10.16 0.01 17.22
C GLU A 158 -10.30 1.36 17.92
N GLY A 159 -9.50 1.63 18.96
CA GLY A 159 -9.50 2.92 19.64
C GLY A 159 -9.10 4.10 18.75
N GLN A 160 -8.18 3.89 17.81
CA GLN A 160 -7.70 4.95 16.90
C GLN A 160 -8.71 5.36 15.82
N ILE A 161 -9.61 4.44 15.42
CA ILE A 161 -10.59 4.67 14.36
C ILE A 161 -11.94 5.16 14.89
N ILE A 162 -12.18 5.14 16.22
CA ILE A 162 -13.42 5.65 16.82
C ILE A 162 -13.73 7.07 16.33
N GLY A 163 -14.96 7.26 15.85
CA GLY A 163 -15.45 8.54 15.36
C GLY A 163 -14.91 8.96 13.99
N LYS A 164 -14.20 8.08 13.28
CA LYS A 164 -13.65 8.35 11.94
C LYS A 164 -14.14 7.34 10.92
N LYS A 165 -14.29 7.78 9.67
CA LYS A 165 -14.60 6.90 8.54
C LYS A 165 -13.35 6.15 8.05
N PHE A 166 -12.23 6.87 8.01
CA PHE A 166 -10.89 6.43 7.66
C PHE A 166 -9.92 6.91 8.74
N PHE A 167 -8.74 6.30 8.87
CA PHE A 167 -7.71 6.79 9.78
C PHE A 167 -7.29 8.23 9.43
N GLY A 168 -7.37 8.61 8.15
CA GLY A 168 -7.24 9.98 7.65
C GLY A 168 -8.44 10.91 7.89
N GLY A 169 -9.48 10.46 8.60
CA GLY A 169 -10.70 11.23 8.86
C GLY A 169 -11.83 10.87 7.88
N GLU A 170 -12.20 11.80 7.01
CA GLU A 170 -13.30 11.62 6.03
C GLU A 170 -12.85 10.95 4.72
N THR A 171 -11.54 10.98 4.43
CA THR A 171 -10.92 10.42 3.22
C THR A 171 -9.78 9.48 3.60
N ILE A 172 -9.40 8.57 2.68
CA ILE A 172 -8.22 7.72 2.85
C ILE A 172 -6.98 8.59 3.07
N GLY A 173 -6.26 8.34 4.16
CA GLY A 173 -4.97 8.95 4.46
C GLY A 173 -3.82 7.94 4.44
N TYR A 174 -2.64 8.41 4.84
CA TYR A 174 -1.41 7.62 4.88
C TYR A 174 -1.57 6.35 5.74
N LEU A 175 -2.17 6.49 6.94
CA LEU A 175 -2.34 5.34 7.83
C LEU A 175 -3.31 4.31 7.26
N ASP A 176 -4.37 4.71 6.55
CA ASP A 176 -5.27 3.78 5.87
C ASP A 176 -4.53 2.91 4.85
N ILE A 177 -3.61 3.49 4.08
CA ILE A 177 -2.77 2.76 3.12
C ILE A 177 -1.89 1.74 3.84
N VAL A 178 -1.29 2.12 4.97
CA VAL A 178 -0.40 1.23 5.75
C VAL A 178 -1.17 0.11 6.44
N VAL A 179 -2.33 0.40 7.04
CA VAL A 179 -3.21 -0.54 7.73
C VAL A 179 -4.03 -1.38 6.74
N GLY A 180 -4.20 -0.93 5.50
CA GLY A 180 -5.11 -1.51 4.49
C GLY A 180 -4.95 -3.01 4.24
N TRP A 181 -3.78 -3.59 4.51
CA TRP A 181 -3.61 -5.04 4.41
C TRP A 181 -4.45 -5.82 5.42
N ILE A 182 -4.75 -5.23 6.58
CA ILE A 182 -5.66 -5.80 7.59
C ILE A 182 -7.08 -5.94 7.02
N ALA A 183 -7.50 -5.03 6.14
CA ALA A 183 -8.84 -5.06 5.57
C ALA A 183 -9.08 -6.22 4.59
N TYR A 184 -8.04 -6.70 3.92
CA TYR A 184 -8.20 -7.71 2.87
C TYR A 184 -7.32 -8.96 3.02
N TRP A 185 -6.03 -8.82 3.33
CA TRP A 185 -5.11 -9.96 3.42
C TRP A 185 -5.22 -10.72 4.74
N PHE A 186 -5.53 -10.01 5.84
CA PHE A 186 -5.51 -10.61 7.18
C PHE A 186 -6.48 -11.77 7.35
N GLN A 187 -7.65 -11.76 6.68
CA GLN A 187 -8.56 -12.91 6.70
C GLN A 187 -7.92 -14.20 6.14
N TYR A 188 -7.04 -14.09 5.15
CA TYR A 188 -6.35 -15.24 4.57
C TYR A 188 -5.16 -15.67 5.43
N ILE A 189 -4.55 -14.72 6.15
CA ILE A 189 -3.54 -15.01 7.18
C ILE A 189 -4.18 -15.79 8.33
N GLU A 190 -5.38 -15.40 8.79
CA GLU A 190 -6.16 -16.16 9.77
C GLU A 190 -6.54 -17.56 9.25
N GLU A 191 -7.06 -17.63 8.02
CA GLU A 191 -7.48 -18.88 7.36
C GLU A 191 -6.32 -19.87 7.26
N VAL A 192 -5.22 -19.47 6.63
CA VAL A 192 -4.06 -20.36 6.38
C VAL A 192 -3.23 -20.56 7.65
N GLY A 193 -3.14 -19.53 8.50
CA GLY A 193 -2.46 -19.58 9.78
C GLY A 193 -3.21 -20.39 10.84
N GLU A 194 -4.48 -20.72 10.61
CA GLU A 194 -5.36 -21.47 11.51
C GLU A 194 -5.48 -20.80 12.88
N PHE A 195 -5.78 -19.51 12.90
CA PHE A 195 -6.10 -18.76 14.12
C PHE A 195 -7.19 -17.73 13.85
N LYS A 196 -7.80 -17.20 14.91
CA LYS A 196 -8.82 -16.15 14.80
C LYS A 196 -8.56 -15.05 15.81
N ALA A 197 -8.47 -13.81 15.33
CA ALA A 197 -8.24 -12.60 16.10
C ALA A 197 -9.21 -11.48 15.72
N MET A 198 -9.57 -11.30 14.44
CA MET A 198 -10.51 -10.27 13.97
C MET A 198 -11.96 -10.67 14.26
N ASP A 199 -12.62 -9.96 15.16
CA ASP A 199 -14.02 -10.16 15.55
C ASP A 199 -14.81 -8.85 15.40
N SER A 200 -15.90 -8.87 14.63
CA SER A 200 -16.70 -7.67 14.33
C SER A 200 -17.53 -7.17 15.51
N ARG A 201 -17.80 -8.00 16.52
CA ARG A 201 -18.49 -7.60 17.76
C ARG A 201 -17.50 -6.92 18.71
N LYS A 202 -16.24 -7.36 18.70
CA LYS A 202 -15.17 -6.78 19.53
C LYS A 202 -14.58 -5.50 18.91
N TYR A 203 -14.45 -5.45 17.58
CA TYR A 203 -13.88 -4.32 16.85
C TYR A 203 -14.86 -3.76 15.80
N PRO A 204 -16.04 -3.24 16.23
CA PRO A 204 -17.08 -2.79 15.31
C PRO A 204 -16.64 -1.60 14.44
N HIS A 205 -15.85 -0.66 14.96
CA HIS A 205 -15.41 0.50 14.18
C HIS A 205 -14.36 0.11 13.15
N LEU A 206 -13.41 -0.75 13.51
CA LEU A 206 -12.46 -1.31 12.57
C LEU A 206 -13.17 -2.14 11.51
N HIS A 207 -14.19 -2.92 11.86
CA HIS A 207 -14.99 -3.66 10.89
C HIS A 207 -15.74 -2.73 9.93
N ALA A 208 -16.32 -1.63 10.43
CA ALA A 208 -16.92 -0.61 9.57
C ALA A 208 -15.90 0.04 8.63
N TRP A 209 -14.70 0.36 9.13
CA TRP A 209 -13.59 0.85 8.33
C TRP A 209 -13.18 -0.14 7.23
N ILE A 210 -13.06 -1.44 7.53
CA ILE A 210 -12.76 -2.49 6.55
C ILE A 210 -13.76 -2.44 5.40
N ASN A 211 -15.05 -2.42 5.71
CA ASN A 211 -16.13 -2.39 4.72
C ASN A 211 -16.08 -1.10 3.86
N ASN A 212 -15.77 0.05 4.47
CA ASN A 212 -15.61 1.30 3.75
C ASN A 212 -14.38 1.29 2.84
N PHE A 213 -13.24 0.81 3.34
CA PHE A 213 -11.94 0.84 2.66
C PHE A 213 -11.93 -0.04 1.40
N ILE A 214 -12.41 -1.28 1.50
CA ILE A 214 -12.42 -2.22 0.35
C ILE A 214 -13.40 -1.81 -0.75
N GLN A 215 -14.37 -0.94 -0.46
CA GLN A 215 -15.32 -0.41 -1.44
C GLN A 215 -14.82 0.85 -2.16
N VAL A 216 -13.72 1.44 -1.72
CA VAL A 216 -13.15 2.58 -2.45
C VAL A 216 -12.65 2.10 -3.82
N PRO A 217 -13.06 2.72 -4.95
CA PRO A 217 -12.79 2.20 -6.29
C PRO A 217 -11.32 1.88 -6.56
N VAL A 218 -10.41 2.81 -6.22
CA VAL A 218 -8.97 2.61 -6.42
C VAL A 218 -8.39 1.46 -5.60
N ILE A 219 -8.99 1.15 -4.44
CA ILE A 219 -8.61 0.00 -3.62
C ILE A 219 -9.15 -1.26 -4.27
N GLN A 220 -10.46 -1.32 -4.51
CA GLN A 220 -11.17 -2.47 -5.06
C GLN A 220 -10.54 -2.97 -6.37
N GLU A 221 -10.25 -2.07 -7.30
CA GLU A 221 -9.64 -2.38 -8.61
C GLU A 221 -8.20 -2.90 -8.51
N SER A 222 -7.54 -2.68 -7.37
CA SER A 222 -6.14 -3.09 -7.15
C SER A 222 -6.02 -4.40 -6.38
N LEU A 223 -7.11 -4.90 -5.78
CA LEU A 223 -7.07 -6.10 -4.95
C LEU A 223 -6.77 -7.35 -5.78
N PRO A 224 -5.80 -8.19 -5.36
CA PRO A 224 -5.52 -9.45 -6.02
C PRO A 224 -6.66 -10.45 -5.83
N LYS A 225 -6.74 -11.44 -6.72
CA LYS A 225 -7.76 -12.51 -6.62
C LYS A 225 -7.59 -13.30 -5.31
N PRO A 226 -8.69 -13.65 -4.61
CA PRO A 226 -8.65 -14.42 -3.36
C PRO A 226 -7.76 -15.67 -3.43
N ASP A 227 -7.88 -16.48 -4.49
CA ASP A 227 -7.12 -17.73 -4.59
C ASP A 227 -5.63 -17.51 -4.78
N ALA A 228 -5.21 -16.42 -5.43
CA ALA A 228 -3.81 -16.05 -5.57
C ALA A 228 -3.21 -15.68 -4.20
N VAL A 229 -3.95 -14.93 -3.39
CA VAL A 229 -3.53 -14.57 -2.02
C VAL A 229 -3.40 -15.80 -1.13
N ARG A 230 -4.38 -16.71 -1.18
CA ARG A 230 -4.31 -17.99 -0.45
C ARG A 230 -3.12 -18.83 -0.88
N ALA A 231 -2.87 -18.94 -2.18
CA ALA A 231 -1.75 -19.72 -2.72
C ALA A 231 -0.41 -19.18 -2.22
N VAL A 232 -0.25 -17.85 -2.18
CA VAL A 232 0.93 -17.18 -1.63
C VAL A 232 1.15 -17.54 -0.16
N PHE A 233 0.13 -17.38 0.70
CA PHE A 233 0.29 -17.67 2.13
C PHE A 233 0.51 -19.16 2.39
N LYS A 234 -0.15 -20.06 1.64
CA LYS A 234 0.14 -21.50 1.71
C LYS A 234 1.58 -21.80 1.35
N GLY A 235 2.08 -21.24 0.25
CA GLY A 235 3.48 -21.39 -0.16
C GLY A 235 4.49 -20.87 0.88
N PHE A 236 4.14 -19.81 1.63
CA PHE A 236 4.95 -19.37 2.76
C PHE A 236 4.95 -20.38 3.91
N LYS A 237 3.77 -20.89 4.30
CA LYS A 237 3.64 -21.87 5.39
C LYS A 237 4.37 -23.17 5.04
N ASP A 238 4.20 -23.69 3.83
CA ASP A 238 4.85 -24.90 3.34
C ASP A 238 6.38 -24.75 3.31
N ALA A 239 6.90 -23.61 2.82
CA ALA A 239 8.33 -23.35 2.81
C ALA A 239 8.94 -23.25 4.22
N ALA A 240 8.20 -22.67 5.18
CA ALA A 240 8.65 -22.60 6.57
C ALA A 240 8.70 -23.99 7.22
N LEU A 241 7.70 -24.84 6.96
CA LEU A 241 7.68 -26.22 7.44
C LEU A 241 8.77 -27.08 6.80
N ALA A 242 9.04 -26.90 5.50
CA ALA A 242 10.09 -27.63 4.80
C ALA A 242 11.50 -27.25 5.29
N GLY A 243 11.72 -26.00 5.74
CA GLY A 243 12.99 -25.55 6.30
C GLY A 243 13.19 -25.89 7.79
N ALA A 244 12.16 -26.38 8.47
CA ALA A 244 12.20 -26.80 9.87
C ALA A 244 12.51 -28.31 10.06
N ASN A 245 12.49 -29.08 8.96
CA ASN A 245 12.81 -30.51 8.90
C ASN A 245 14.22 -30.72 8.33
#